data_AF-A0A522KRV7-F1
#
_entry.id   AF-A0A522KRV7-F1
#
_cell.length_a   1.000
_cell.length_b   1.000
_cell.length_c   1.000
_cell.angle_alpha   90.00
_cell.angle_beta   90.00
_cell.angle_gamma   90.00
#
_symmetry.space_group_name_H-M   'P 1'
#
loop_
_entity.id
_entity.type
_entity.pdbx_description
1 polymer ?
#
loop_
_entity_poly.entity_id
_entity_poly.type
_entity_poly.pdbx_seq_one_letter_code
_entity_poly.pdbx_strand_id
1 'polypeptide(L)'
;MAMKKTDLEKNKALKLMQATNQAGPERFGKGSTATLDRRERRKLDQAQGLVPFACKLNADLVVQLKSRAEQHPGGLNGLLTELLEQGLAHDAS
;
A
#
# COMPACT_ATOMS: atom_id res chain seq x y z
N MET A 1 51.84 14.38 2.55
CA MET A 1 52.42 13.02 2.50
C MET A 1 51.86 12.33 1.26
N ALA A 2 52.63 12.27 0.17
CA ALA A 2 52.17 11.70 -1.10
C ALA A 2 51.93 10.19 -0.94
N MET A 3 50.70 9.72 -1.19
CA MET A 3 50.37 8.30 -1.07
C MET A 3 51.19 7.50 -2.08
N LYS A 4 51.84 6.43 -1.59
CA LYS A 4 52.59 5.50 -2.44
C LYS A 4 51.60 4.84 -3.41
N LYS A 5 52.04 4.56 -4.64
CA LYS A 5 51.18 3.97 -5.69
C LYS A 5 50.44 2.69 -5.21
N THR A 6 51.08 1.93 -4.32
CA THR A 6 50.52 0.75 -3.67
C THR A 6 49.33 1.05 -2.76
N ASP A 7 49.33 2.19 -2.06
CA ASP A 7 48.24 2.57 -1.16
C ASP A 7 47.01 3.03 -1.96
N LEU A 8 47.23 3.62 -3.13
CA LEU A 8 46.15 3.93 -4.07
C LEU A 8 45.46 2.67 -4.59
N GLU A 9 46.22 1.62 -4.92
CA GLU A 9 45.66 0.35 -5.39
C GLU A 9 44.88 -0.37 -4.29
N LYS A 10 45.38 -0.37 -3.05
CA LYS A 10 44.64 -0.90 -1.89
C LYS A 10 43.32 -0.15 -1.66
N ASN A 11 43.34 1.17 -1.74
CA ASN A 11 42.12 1.98 -1.60
C ASN A 11 41.11 1.72 -2.72
N LYS A 12 41.58 1.45 -3.95
CA LYS A 12 40.70 1.06 -5.06
C LYS A 12 40.07 -0.32 -4.83
N ALA A 13 40.85 -1.29 -4.37
CA ALA A 13 40.34 -2.62 -4.04
C ALA A 13 39.29 -2.56 -2.91
N LEU A 14 39.55 -1.77 -1.86
CA LEU A 14 38.61 -1.56 -0.76
C LEU A 14 37.29 -0.93 -1.23
N LYS A 15 37.36 0.07 -2.12
CA LYS A 15 36.16 0.70 -2.71
C LYS A 15 35.33 -0.28 -3.55
N LEU A 16 35.99 -1.13 -4.33
CA LEU A 16 35.31 -2.15 -5.13
C LEU A 16 34.61 -3.21 -4.26
N MET A 17 35.28 -3.67 -3.20
CA MET A 17 34.67 -4.59 -2.23
C MET A 17 33.47 -3.96 -1.51
N GLN A 18 33.57 -2.69 -1.12
CA GLN A 18 32.45 -1.97 -0.52
C GLN A 18 31.27 -1.82 -1.49
N ALA A 19 31.52 -1.48 -2.75
CA ALA A 19 30.48 -1.38 -3.77
C ALA A 19 29.76 -2.73 -4.01
N THR A 20 30.52 -3.83 -3.97
CA THR A 20 29.98 -5.19 -4.17
C THR A 20 29.15 -5.64 -2.97
N ASN A 21 29.58 -5.32 -1.73
CA ASN A 21 28.84 -5.66 -0.51
C ASN A 21 27.59 -4.78 -0.27
N GLN A 22 27.53 -3.58 -0.86
CA GLN A 22 26.35 -2.71 -0.81
C GLN A 22 25.27 -3.11 -1.82
N ALA A 23 25.59 -3.95 -2.81
CA ALA A 23 24.62 -4.61 -3.67
C ALA A 23 23.95 -5.77 -2.92
N GLY A 24 23.23 -5.44 -1.84
CA GLY A 24 22.29 -6.38 -1.21
C GLY A 24 21.27 -6.89 -2.23
N PRO A 25 20.68 -8.08 -2.02
CA PRO A 25 19.83 -8.72 -3.01
C PRO A 25 18.67 -7.81 -3.42
N GLU A 26 18.68 -7.37 -4.68
CA GLU A 26 17.68 -6.55 -5.38
C GLU A 26 16.30 -7.26 -5.53
N ARG A 27 16.08 -8.32 -4.73
CA ARG A 27 14.98 -9.27 -4.80
C ARG A 27 13.87 -8.97 -3.77
N PHE A 28 14.12 -8.10 -2.80
CA PHE A 28 13.08 -7.60 -1.91
C PHE A 28 12.49 -6.29 -2.47
N GLY A 29 11.41 -6.39 -3.25
CA GLY A 29 10.52 -5.23 -3.47
C GLY A 29 10.14 -4.88 -4.92
N LYS A 30 10.66 -5.55 -5.95
CA LYS A 30 10.30 -5.25 -7.37
C LYS A 30 8.87 -5.63 -7.81
N GLY A 31 7.99 -5.96 -6.87
CA GLY A 31 6.57 -6.22 -7.11
C GLY A 31 5.62 -5.17 -6.51
N SER A 32 6.10 -4.16 -5.78
CA SER A 32 5.25 -3.08 -5.27
C SER A 32 5.27 -1.89 -6.24
N THR A 33 4.57 -2.04 -7.36
CA THR A 33 4.05 -0.90 -8.12
C THR A 33 3.27 0.00 -7.17
N ALA A 34 3.87 1.12 -6.76
CA ALA A 34 3.26 2.39 -6.36
C ALA A 34 1.80 2.37 -5.85
N THR A 35 1.47 1.48 -4.92
CA THR A 35 0.31 1.65 -4.06
C THR A 35 0.77 2.53 -2.91
N LEU A 36 0.22 3.74 -2.82
CA LEU A 36 0.40 4.68 -1.70
C LEU A 36 0.69 3.91 -0.40
N ASP A 37 1.77 4.32 0.26
CA ASP A 37 2.29 3.66 1.45
C ASP A 37 1.12 3.38 2.40
N ARG A 38 0.92 2.12 2.83
CA ARG A 38 -0.32 1.70 3.51
C ARG A 38 -0.59 2.55 4.76
N ARG A 39 0.46 3.14 5.34
CA ARG A 39 0.38 4.11 6.43
C ARG A 39 -0.23 5.45 6.01
N GLU A 40 0.17 5.99 4.87
CA GLU A 40 -0.35 7.25 4.35
C GLU A 40 -1.81 7.10 3.95
N ARG A 41 -2.18 5.96 3.33
CA ARG A 41 -3.57 5.66 3.00
C ARG A 41 -4.45 5.54 4.24
N ARG A 42 -3.98 4.88 5.30
CA ARG A 42 -4.67 4.84 6.60
C ARG A 42 -4.78 6.21 7.27
N LYS A 43 -3.79 7.09 7.12
CA LYS A 43 -3.87 8.46 7.65
C LYS A 43 -4.93 9.28 6.92
N LEU A 44 -5.05 9.11 5.59
CA LEU A 44 -6.10 9.74 4.81
C LEU A 44 -7.48 9.20 5.18
N ASP A 45 -7.62 7.88 5.31
CA ASP A 45 -8.86 7.24 5.74
C ASP A 45 -9.27 7.71 7.15
N GLN A 46 -8.31 7.78 8.09
CA GLN A 46 -8.54 8.32 9.44
C GLN A 46 -8.91 9.80 9.43
N ALA A 47 -8.26 10.62 8.59
CA ALA A 47 -8.58 12.03 8.43
C ALA A 47 -9.99 12.24 7.86
N GLN A 48 -10.47 11.29 7.05
CA GLN A 48 -11.83 11.23 6.53
C GLN A 48 -12.82 10.54 7.49
N GLY A 49 -12.38 10.07 8.66
CA GLY A 49 -13.20 9.36 9.64
C GLY A 49 -13.56 7.91 9.27
N LEU A 50 -12.97 7.35 8.21
CA LEU A 50 -13.19 5.97 7.81
C LEU A 50 -12.47 5.02 8.77
N VAL A 51 -13.25 4.18 9.44
CA VAL A 51 -12.75 3.12 10.31
C VAL A 51 -12.78 1.79 9.53
N PRO A 52 -11.71 0.99 9.56
CA PRO A 52 -11.73 -0.33 8.95
C PRO A 52 -12.71 -1.25 9.68
N PHE A 53 -13.82 -1.58 9.02
CA PHE A 53 -14.86 -2.46 9.55
C PHE A 53 -14.83 -3.81 8.82
N ALA A 54 -14.39 -4.86 9.51
CA ALA A 54 -14.23 -6.19 8.93
C ALA A 54 -15.46 -7.06 9.23
N CYS A 55 -16.40 -7.10 8.29
CA CYS A 55 -17.51 -8.07 8.31
C CYS A 55 -17.32 -9.14 7.24
N LYS A 56 -17.69 -10.39 7.58
CA LYS A 56 -17.73 -11.48 6.62
C LYS A 56 -19.04 -11.40 5.85
N LEU A 57 -18.95 -11.29 4.53
CA LEU A 57 -20.09 -11.30 3.62
C LEU A 57 -20.01 -12.54 2.72
N ASN A 58 -21.16 -13.00 2.24
CA ASN A 58 -21.22 -14.08 1.26
C ASN A 58 -20.54 -13.66 -0.05
N ALA A 59 -19.87 -14.60 -0.71
CA ALA A 59 -19.09 -14.33 -1.93
C ALA A 59 -19.95 -13.72 -3.05
N ASP A 60 -21.15 -14.26 -3.27
CA ASP A 60 -22.07 -13.76 -4.31
C ASP A 60 -22.53 -12.33 -4.01
N LEU A 61 -22.77 -12.01 -2.73
CA LEU A 61 -23.16 -10.66 -2.31
C LEU A 61 -22.02 -9.66 -2.56
N VAL A 62 -20.77 -10.05 -2.31
CA VAL A 62 -19.60 -9.21 -2.61
C VAL A 62 -19.49 -8.95 -4.11
N VAL A 63 -19.78 -9.93 -4.97
CA VAL A 63 -19.79 -9.75 -6.43
C VAL A 63 -20.87 -8.75 -6.86
N GLN A 64 -22.08 -8.88 -6.31
CA GLN A 64 -23.18 -7.95 -6.59
C GLN A 64 -22.85 -6.53 -6.14
N LEU A 65 -22.30 -6.36 -4.94
CA LEU A 65 -21.88 -5.06 -4.42
C LEU A 65 -20.80 -4.42 -5.28
N LYS A 66 -19.82 -5.20 -5.75
CA LYS A 66 -18.78 -4.72 -6.67
C LYS A 66 -19.35 -4.27 -8.00
N SER A 67 -20.21 -5.08 -8.63
CA SER A 67 -20.85 -4.74 -9.89
C SER A 67 -21.69 -3.47 -9.77
N ARG A 68 -22.41 -3.28 -8.66
CA ARG A 68 -23.19 -2.06 -8.43
C ARG A 68 -22.31 -0.84 -8.13
N ALA A 69 -21.17 -1.05 -7.46
CA ALA A 69 -20.22 0.00 -7.14
C ALA A 69 -19.47 0.55 -8.38
N GLU A 70 -19.34 -0.22 -9.46
CA GLU A 70 -18.70 0.24 -10.71
C GLU A 70 -19.38 1.48 -11.31
N GLN A 71 -20.68 1.63 -11.08
CA GLN A 71 -21.48 2.75 -11.58
C GLN A 71 -21.67 3.87 -10.53
N HIS A 72 -21.09 3.72 -9.34
CA HIS A 72 -21.35 4.62 -8.22
C HIS A 72 -20.25 5.69 -8.07
N PRO A 73 -20.57 7.00 -7.99
CA PRO A 73 -19.57 8.06 -7.88
C PRO A 73 -18.72 7.98 -6.60
N GLY A 74 -19.27 7.39 -5.52
CA GLY A 74 -18.56 7.14 -4.26
C GLY A 74 -17.80 5.81 -4.19
N GLY A 75 -17.76 5.04 -5.29
CA GLY A 75 -17.21 3.68 -5.31
C GLY A 75 -17.90 2.74 -4.31
N LEU A 76 -17.19 1.68 -3.91
CA LEU A 76 -17.74 0.64 -3.02
C LEU A 76 -18.07 1.17 -1.62
N ASN A 77 -17.22 2.02 -1.05
CA ASN A 77 -17.44 2.55 0.29
C ASN A 77 -18.66 3.47 0.33
N GLY A 78 -18.82 4.38 -0.63
CA GLY A 78 -19.99 5.26 -0.69
C GLY A 78 -21.29 4.48 -0.87
N LEU A 79 -21.29 3.48 -1.77
CA LEU A 79 -22.46 2.61 -1.97
C LEU A 79 -22.82 1.83 -0.70
N LEU A 80 -21.81 1.34 0.04
CA LEU A 80 -22.04 0.66 1.32
C LEU A 80 -22.63 1.61 2.36
N THR A 81 -22.15 2.85 2.46
CA THR A 81 -22.71 3.85 3.38
C THR A 81 -24.20 4.07 3.10
N GLU A 82 -24.59 4.33 1.85
CA GLU A 82 -25.99 4.56 1.49
C GLU A 82 -26.88 3.34 1.78
N LEU A 83 -26.42 2.13 1.46
CA LEU A 83 -27.17 0.90 1.73
C LEU A 83 -27.33 0.65 3.24
N LEU A 84 -26.29 0.93 4.04
CA LEU A 84 -26.34 0.76 5.49
C LEU A 84 -27.26 1.80 6.13
N GLU A 85 -27.20 3.07 5.72
CA GLU A 85 -28.09 4.13 6.22
C GLU A 85 -29.56 3.83 5.88
N GLN A 86 -29.86 3.41 4.65
CA GLN A 86 -31.20 3.01 4.23
C GLN A 86 -31.70 1.78 5.01
N GLY A 87 -30.85 0.79 5.23
CA GLY A 87 -31.18 -0.40 6.01
C GLY A 87 -31.50 -0.07 7.47
N LEU A 88 -30.69 0.79 8.10
CA LEU A 88 -30.91 1.25 9.48
C LEU A 88 -32.19 2.09 9.61
N ALA A 89 -32.49 2.95 8.63
CA ALA A 89 -33.74 3.72 8.61
C ALA A 89 -34.98 2.83 8.44
N HIS A 90 -34.87 1.76 7.63
CA HIS A 90 -35.94 0.81 7.43
C HIS A 90 -36.22 -0.05 8.67
N ASP A 91 -35.18 -0.50 9.38
CA ASP A 91 -35.32 -1.31 10.61
C ASP A 91 -35.81 -0.48 11.82
N ALA A 92 -35.58 0.83 11.80
CA ALA A 92 -36.07 1.75 12.82
C ALA A 92 -37.52 2.24 12.59
N SER A 93 -38.14 1.88 11.46
CA SER A 93 -39.53 2.23 11.09
C SER A 93 -40.51 1.11 11.46
#